data_AF-F0H6Y1-F1
#
_entry.id   AF-F0H6Y1-F1
#
_cell.length_a   1.000
_cell.length_b   1.000
_cell.length_c   1.000
_cell.angle_alpha   90.00
_cell.angle_beta   90.00
_cell.angle_gamma   90.00
#
_symmetry.space_group_name_H-M   'P 1'
#
loop_
_entity.id
_entity.type
_entity.pdbx_description
1 polymer ?
#
loop_
_entity_poly.entity_id
_entity_poly.type
_entity_poly.pdbx_seq_one_letter_code
_entity_poly.pdbx_strand_id
1 'polypeptide(L)'
;MCIFANMKKRTCLVMIALSTLLSCHQRRLPAYPATDDGIARMRLDSAALLLRKHDTRNAMYQLKAAEKHLFNVTEDSLKFTTYYRIALLNAENGAYRLALDYLNHAARHTDDSKKSHRLADIYLEKASVLNQMGLRDSALLYIKKAEAFSPRIRKDQEESIREIRTRIEKHQILSVSPEKDIEIVQIQDRYEVALAQRKALQLQLYIAYLLLLLIAVSIGIIVWFRRRMHQQLRFYRQQQQETEQNIQRILRQKDTTIDEMKADIDEKIHELEQLKQKIPAHKRNEKTSESIDQIKLGVDTLYSILKGDNLSQMGKREQQALNAIIPSYDYELAYVLNNPRYAFTPKETFYYIMEQNGITDEQKATAFCCTAQAVRSIKSRMRKKMENGIKQP
;
A
#
# COMPACT_ATOMS: atom_id res chain seq x y z
N MET A 1 56.43 -20.78 47.86
CA MET A 1 56.49 -22.07 47.16
C MET A 1 55.15 -22.84 47.25
N CYS A 2 54.00 -22.18 47.04
CA CYS A 2 52.66 -22.80 47.25
C CYS A 2 51.61 -22.47 46.17
N ILE A 3 52.00 -22.10 44.95
CA ILE A 3 51.05 -21.83 43.85
C ILE A 3 51.10 -22.93 42.77
N PHE A 4 52.22 -23.62 42.61
CA PHE A 4 52.40 -24.66 41.58
C PHE A 4 51.77 -26.03 41.90
N ALA A 5 51.43 -26.32 43.16
CA ALA A 5 50.83 -27.61 43.54
C ALA A 5 49.32 -27.71 43.22
N ASN A 6 48.63 -26.58 43.07
CA ASN A 6 47.16 -26.56 42.92
C ASN A 6 46.69 -26.61 41.44
N MET A 7 47.56 -26.24 40.49
CA MET A 7 47.24 -26.30 39.05
C MET A 7 47.23 -27.73 38.48
N LYS A 8 48.04 -28.65 39.02
CA LYS A 8 48.09 -30.05 38.56
C LYS A 8 46.85 -30.87 38.94
N LYS A 9 46.23 -30.60 40.09
CA LYS A 9 45.01 -31.32 40.52
C LYS A 9 43.77 -30.89 39.73
N ARG A 10 43.64 -29.60 39.43
CA ARG A 10 42.51 -29.07 38.63
C ARG A 10 42.55 -29.54 37.18
N THR A 11 43.72 -29.56 36.56
CA THR A 11 43.89 -30.09 35.19
C THR A 11 43.61 -31.59 35.11
N CYS A 12 44.04 -32.37 36.11
CA CYS A 12 43.77 -33.81 36.17
C CYS A 12 42.27 -34.12 36.37
N LEU A 13 41.57 -33.36 37.24
CA LEU A 13 40.12 -33.52 37.44
C LEU A 13 39.31 -33.14 36.19
N VAL A 14 39.72 -32.11 35.45
CA VAL A 14 39.08 -31.73 34.19
C VAL A 14 39.29 -32.80 33.12
N MET A 15 40.48 -33.39 33.04
CA MET A 15 40.76 -34.49 32.11
C MET A 15 39.97 -35.76 32.45
N ILE A 16 39.85 -36.12 33.73
CA ILE A 16 39.03 -37.25 34.17
C ILE A 16 37.55 -37.02 33.81
N ALA A 17 37.02 -35.82 34.06
CA ALA A 17 35.66 -35.44 33.69
C ALA A 17 35.41 -35.44 32.16
N LEU A 18 36.40 -35.02 31.36
CA LEU A 18 36.31 -35.12 29.90
C LEU A 18 36.36 -36.57 29.41
N SER A 19 37.19 -37.42 30.03
CA SER A 19 37.27 -38.83 29.67
C SER A 19 36.04 -39.65 30.11
N THR A 20 35.34 -39.26 31.17
CA THR A 20 34.04 -39.87 31.53
C THR A 20 32.91 -39.41 30.61
N LEU A 21 32.94 -38.16 30.12
CA LEU A 21 32.02 -37.67 29.07
C LEU A 21 32.27 -38.36 27.71
N LEU A 22 33.52 -38.68 27.38
CA LEU A 22 33.90 -39.41 26.15
C LEU A 22 33.70 -40.93 26.25
N SER A 23 33.60 -41.48 27.47
CA SER A 23 33.31 -42.91 27.70
C SER A 23 31.81 -43.23 27.75
N CYS A 24 30.94 -42.27 27.43
CA CYS A 24 29.55 -42.57 27.10
C CYS A 24 29.52 -43.34 25.77
N HIS A 25 29.75 -44.65 25.86
CA HIS A 25 29.48 -45.61 24.81
C HIS A 25 27.99 -45.53 24.49
N GLN A 26 27.63 -44.66 23.53
CA GLN A 26 26.28 -44.55 23.01
C GLN A 26 25.92 -45.92 22.45
N ARG A 27 25.12 -46.70 23.19
CA ARG A 27 24.41 -47.84 22.62
C ARG A 27 23.73 -47.32 21.37
N ARG A 28 24.20 -47.75 20.19
CA ARG A 28 23.57 -47.40 18.91
C ARG A 28 22.12 -47.84 19.01
N LEU A 29 21.23 -46.87 19.21
CA LEU A 29 19.80 -47.09 19.10
C LEU A 29 19.53 -47.61 17.68
N PRO A 30 18.59 -48.54 17.50
CA PRO A 30 18.21 -48.98 16.17
C PRO A 30 17.81 -47.75 15.34
N ALA A 31 18.38 -47.61 14.15
CA ALA A 31 18.04 -46.52 13.26
C ALA A 31 16.69 -46.85 12.61
N TYR A 32 15.64 -46.18 13.07
CA TYR A 32 14.32 -46.26 12.43
C TYR A 32 14.19 -45.13 11.41
N PRO A 33 13.83 -45.43 10.15
CA PRO A 33 13.58 -44.38 9.17
C PRO A 33 12.38 -43.53 9.60
N ALA A 34 12.36 -42.25 9.24
CA ALA A 34 11.24 -41.34 9.49
C ALA A 34 10.07 -41.58 8.50
N THR A 35 9.75 -42.85 8.25
CA THR A 35 8.61 -43.31 7.43
C THR A 35 7.55 -43.93 8.34
N ASP A 36 6.32 -44.10 7.85
CA ASP A 36 5.25 -44.75 8.63
C ASP A 36 5.64 -46.16 9.08
N ASP A 37 6.35 -46.93 8.23
CA ASP A 37 6.94 -48.22 8.59
C ASP A 37 7.95 -48.11 9.74
N GLY A 38 8.88 -47.17 9.65
CA GLY A 38 9.91 -46.98 10.67
C GLY A 38 9.34 -46.51 12.00
N ILE A 39 8.36 -45.59 11.96
CA ILE A 39 7.64 -45.12 13.15
C ILE A 39 6.85 -46.27 13.77
N ALA A 40 6.09 -47.04 13.00
CA ALA A 40 5.33 -48.17 13.51
C ALA A 40 6.25 -49.23 14.16
N ARG A 41 7.38 -49.58 13.53
CA ARG A 41 8.38 -50.50 14.11
C ARG A 41 8.99 -49.97 15.41
N MET A 42 9.41 -48.70 15.42
CA MET A 42 9.95 -48.07 16.64
C MET A 42 8.96 -48.15 17.81
N ARG A 43 7.69 -47.86 17.54
CA ARG A 43 6.62 -47.91 18.54
C ARG A 43 6.35 -49.33 19.01
N LEU A 44 6.33 -50.31 18.09
CA LEU A 44 6.16 -51.72 18.41
C LEU A 44 7.28 -52.25 19.31
N ASP A 45 8.54 -51.90 19.01
CA ASP A 45 9.70 -52.30 19.81
C ASP A 45 9.70 -51.61 21.18
N SER A 46 9.29 -50.35 21.23
CA SER A 46 9.07 -49.63 22.49
C SER A 46 8.00 -50.30 23.35
N ALA A 47 6.88 -50.72 22.75
CA ALA A 47 5.84 -51.46 23.44
C ALA A 47 6.38 -52.79 24.00
N ALA A 48 7.15 -53.54 23.21
CA ALA A 48 7.77 -54.79 23.66
C ALA A 48 8.69 -54.59 24.88
N LEU A 49 9.46 -53.50 24.91
CA LEU A 49 10.32 -53.16 26.04
C LEU A 49 9.52 -52.78 27.29
N LEU A 50 8.39 -52.10 27.14
CA LEU A 50 7.50 -51.72 28.25
C LEU A 50 6.77 -52.94 28.82
N LEU A 51 6.33 -53.87 27.96
CA LEU A 51 5.74 -55.14 28.41
C LEU A 51 6.73 -55.97 29.23
N ARG A 52 8.03 -56.00 28.85
CA ARG A 52 9.08 -56.63 29.66
C ARG A 52 9.26 -55.99 31.04
N LYS A 53 8.83 -54.75 31.22
CA LYS A 53 8.83 -54.03 32.50
C LYS A 53 7.47 -54.12 33.23
N HIS A 54 6.54 -54.93 32.73
CA HIS A 54 5.16 -55.02 33.20
C HIS A 54 4.38 -53.69 33.15
N ASP A 55 4.82 -52.74 32.32
CA ASP A 55 4.14 -51.46 32.12
C ASP A 55 3.14 -51.58 30.97
N THR A 56 2.04 -52.30 31.25
CA THR A 56 0.99 -52.61 30.27
C THR A 56 0.31 -51.35 29.73
N ARG A 57 0.11 -50.33 30.59
CA ARG A 57 -0.51 -49.07 30.20
C ARG A 57 0.33 -48.33 29.16
N ASN A 58 1.62 -48.13 29.42
CA ASN A 58 2.48 -47.44 28.46
C ASN A 58 2.75 -48.28 27.22
N ALA A 59 2.79 -49.61 27.35
CA ALA A 59 2.84 -50.49 26.19
C ALA A 59 1.61 -50.28 25.28
N MET A 60 0.40 -50.22 25.84
CA MET A 60 -0.81 -49.95 25.05
C MET A 60 -0.74 -48.58 24.35
N TYR A 61 -0.22 -47.55 25.03
CA TYR A 61 -0.03 -46.23 24.40
C TYR A 61 0.90 -46.30 23.19
N GLN A 62 2.00 -47.05 23.28
CA GLN A 62 2.91 -47.21 22.13
C GLN A 62 2.25 -48.01 21.01
N LEU A 63 1.48 -49.05 21.32
CA LEU A 63 0.77 -49.85 20.32
C LEU A 63 -0.32 -49.05 19.58
N LYS A 64 -1.15 -48.28 20.30
CA LYS A 64 -2.16 -47.38 19.70
C LYS A 64 -1.52 -46.22 18.93
N ALA A 65 -0.29 -45.83 19.27
CA ALA A 65 0.49 -44.90 18.46
C ALA A 65 0.97 -45.56 17.17
N ALA A 66 1.46 -46.81 17.21
CA ALA A 66 1.84 -47.57 16.02
C ALA A 66 0.65 -47.79 15.07
N GLU A 67 -0.52 -48.12 15.61
CA GLU A 67 -1.75 -48.38 14.86
C GLU A 67 -2.11 -47.24 13.88
N LYS A 68 -1.91 -45.98 14.30
CA LYS A 68 -2.22 -44.79 13.49
C LYS A 68 -1.46 -44.72 12.17
N HIS A 69 -0.29 -45.35 12.11
CA HIS A 69 0.56 -45.37 10.94
C HIS A 69 0.30 -46.59 10.05
N LEU A 70 -0.44 -47.60 10.53
CA LEU A 70 -0.64 -48.88 9.82
C LEU A 70 -1.40 -48.74 8.49
N PHE A 71 -2.19 -47.67 8.29
CA PHE A 71 -2.87 -47.44 7.02
C PHE A 71 -1.87 -47.31 5.85
N ASN A 72 -0.74 -46.63 6.10
CA ASN A 72 0.30 -46.41 5.10
C ASN A 72 1.41 -47.47 5.10
N VAL A 73 1.42 -48.36 6.10
CA VAL A 73 2.38 -49.46 6.18
C VAL A 73 2.11 -50.44 5.04
N THR A 74 3.15 -50.87 4.32
CA THR A 74 3.00 -51.86 3.24
C THR A 74 3.18 -53.29 3.73
N GLU A 75 3.91 -53.48 4.83
CA GLU A 75 4.26 -54.80 5.35
C GLU A 75 3.12 -55.40 6.20
N ASP A 76 2.44 -56.42 5.67
CA ASP A 76 1.43 -57.19 6.41
C ASP A 76 2.01 -57.84 7.68
N SER A 77 3.28 -58.20 7.62
CA SER A 77 4.04 -58.72 8.75
C SER A 77 3.96 -57.80 9.98
N LEU A 78 4.14 -56.49 9.76
CA LEU A 78 4.12 -55.44 10.77
C LEU A 78 2.69 -55.12 11.23
N LYS A 79 1.73 -55.07 10.30
CA LYS A 79 0.31 -54.86 10.61
C LYS A 79 -0.23 -55.95 11.53
N PHE A 80 -0.02 -57.21 11.16
CA PHE A 80 -0.39 -58.35 11.99
C PHE A 80 0.23 -58.27 13.37
N THR A 81 1.55 -58.04 13.46
CA THR A 81 2.23 -58.06 14.77
C THR A 81 1.70 -56.96 15.68
N THR A 82 1.38 -55.79 15.12
CA THR A 82 0.82 -54.67 15.86
C THR A 82 -0.59 -55.00 16.36
N TYR A 83 -1.50 -55.42 15.48
CA TYR A 83 -2.87 -55.80 15.87
C TYR A 83 -2.90 -56.99 16.83
N TYR A 84 -2.07 -58.00 16.59
CA TYR A 84 -1.97 -59.18 17.45
C TYR A 84 -1.49 -58.81 18.86
N ARG A 85 -0.49 -57.92 19.00
CA ARG A 85 -0.06 -57.44 20.33
C ARG A 85 -1.11 -56.61 21.04
N ILE A 86 -1.87 -55.78 20.31
CA ILE A 86 -3.00 -55.05 20.89
C ILE A 86 -4.06 -56.04 21.39
N ALA A 87 -4.36 -57.08 20.60
CA ALA A 87 -5.29 -58.13 21.01
C ALA A 87 -4.86 -58.85 22.28
N LEU A 88 -3.60 -59.31 22.35
CA LEU A 88 -3.05 -59.98 23.53
C LEU A 88 -3.18 -59.12 24.78
N LEU A 89 -2.79 -57.85 24.68
CA LEU A 89 -2.84 -56.94 25.81
C LEU A 89 -4.28 -56.64 26.26
N ASN A 90 -5.22 -56.57 25.32
CA ASN A 90 -6.64 -56.46 25.67
C ASN A 90 -7.15 -57.75 26.34
N ALA A 91 -6.76 -58.93 25.83
CA ALA A 91 -7.14 -60.21 26.43
C ALA A 91 -6.60 -60.38 27.85
N GLU A 92 -5.33 -60.08 28.09
CA GLU A 92 -4.70 -60.11 29.43
C GLU A 92 -5.41 -59.20 30.43
N ASN A 93 -5.88 -58.04 29.96
CA ASN A 93 -6.53 -57.07 30.81
C ASN A 93 -8.05 -57.33 30.97
N GLY A 94 -8.61 -58.32 30.27
CA GLY A 94 -10.02 -58.71 30.38
C GLY A 94 -10.95 -58.03 29.36
N ALA A 95 -10.41 -57.24 28.44
CA ALA A 95 -11.17 -56.57 27.37
C ALA A 95 -11.45 -57.52 26.20
N TYR A 96 -12.22 -58.58 26.47
CA TYR A 96 -12.34 -59.75 25.59
C TYR A 96 -12.99 -59.47 24.24
N ARG A 97 -14.04 -58.62 24.20
CA ARG A 97 -14.68 -58.25 22.93
C ARG A 97 -13.71 -57.52 22.02
N LEU A 98 -13.01 -56.54 22.57
CA LEU A 98 -12.01 -55.75 21.85
C LEU A 98 -10.83 -56.63 21.40
N ALA A 99 -10.39 -57.57 22.25
CA ALA A 99 -9.38 -58.55 21.88
C ALA A 99 -9.80 -59.38 20.66
N LEU A 100 -11.04 -59.89 20.62
CA LEU A 100 -11.57 -60.64 19.48
C LEU A 100 -11.60 -59.79 18.19
N ASP A 101 -11.98 -58.51 18.29
CA ASP A 101 -11.98 -57.60 17.16
C ASP A 101 -10.58 -57.36 16.61
N TYR A 102 -9.59 -57.13 17.48
CA TYR A 102 -8.20 -57.01 17.05
C TYR A 102 -7.62 -58.32 16.51
N LEU A 103 -8.02 -59.48 17.03
CA LEU A 103 -7.65 -60.79 16.44
C LEU A 103 -8.23 -60.96 15.03
N ASN A 104 -9.43 -60.44 14.77
CA ASN A 104 -10.01 -60.41 13.41
C ASN A 104 -9.22 -59.48 12.48
N HIS A 105 -8.78 -58.32 12.97
CA HIS A 105 -7.93 -57.42 12.20
C HIS A 105 -6.57 -58.05 11.90
N ALA A 106 -5.93 -58.67 12.90
CA ALA A 106 -4.68 -59.40 12.70
C ALA A 106 -4.81 -60.50 11.64
N ALA A 107 -5.92 -61.26 11.64
CA ALA A 107 -6.16 -62.34 10.69
C ALA A 107 -6.12 -61.90 9.22
N ARG A 108 -6.54 -60.66 8.92
CA ARG A 108 -6.51 -60.08 7.58
C ARG A 108 -5.10 -59.83 7.05
N HIS A 109 -4.10 -59.77 7.93
CA HIS A 109 -2.70 -59.45 7.60
C HIS A 109 -1.76 -60.63 7.82
N THR A 110 -2.26 -61.86 7.61
CA THR A 110 -1.48 -63.09 7.78
C THR A 110 -0.81 -63.57 6.50
N ASP A 111 -0.88 -62.80 5.42
CA ASP A 111 -0.43 -63.22 4.09
C ASP A 111 1.10 -63.08 3.93
N ASP A 112 1.83 -63.86 4.72
CA ASP A 112 3.27 -64.01 4.62
C ASP A 112 3.69 -65.49 4.66
N SER A 113 5.01 -65.75 4.57
CA SER A 113 5.54 -67.11 4.61
C SER A 113 5.24 -67.86 5.92
N LYS A 114 4.74 -67.17 6.96
CA LYS A 114 4.39 -67.71 8.28
C LYS A 114 2.87 -67.77 8.51
N LYS A 115 2.05 -67.67 7.46
CA LYS A 115 0.58 -67.67 7.53
C LYS A 115 -0.01 -68.73 8.46
N SER A 116 0.39 -70.00 8.29
CA SER A 116 -0.10 -71.10 9.14
C SER A 116 0.23 -70.90 10.62
N HIS A 117 1.44 -70.44 10.94
CA HIS A 117 1.84 -70.15 12.30
C HIS A 117 1.02 -69.00 12.89
N ARG A 118 0.87 -67.91 12.14
CA ARG A 118 0.11 -66.73 12.57
C ARG A 118 -1.37 -67.02 12.78
N LEU A 119 -1.98 -67.80 11.88
CA LEU A 119 -3.37 -68.22 12.02
C LEU A 119 -3.56 -69.19 13.20
N ALA A 120 -2.61 -70.09 13.44
CA ALA A 120 -2.62 -70.92 14.64
C ALA A 120 -2.54 -70.08 15.92
N ASP A 121 -1.62 -69.11 15.99
CA ASP A 121 -1.52 -68.15 17.11
C ASP A 121 -2.86 -67.41 17.33
N ILE A 122 -3.47 -66.88 16.26
CA ILE A 122 -4.80 -66.23 16.34
C ILE A 122 -5.89 -67.18 16.86
N TYR A 123 -5.96 -68.40 16.34
CA TYR A 123 -7.01 -69.35 16.73
C TYR A 123 -6.85 -69.84 18.16
N LEU A 124 -5.61 -70.02 18.62
CA LEU A 124 -5.32 -70.32 20.02
C LEU A 124 -5.80 -69.19 20.94
N GLU A 125 -5.49 -67.94 20.60
CA GLU A 125 -5.94 -66.80 21.40
C GLU A 125 -7.45 -66.61 21.36
N LYS A 126 -8.10 -66.80 20.20
CA LYS A 126 -9.57 -66.79 20.13
C LYS A 126 -10.18 -67.86 21.02
N ALA A 127 -9.62 -69.07 21.02
CA ALA A 127 -10.09 -70.15 21.88
C ALA A 127 -9.94 -69.78 23.37
N SER A 128 -8.79 -69.26 23.77
CA SER A 128 -8.55 -68.78 25.13
C SER A 128 -9.56 -67.70 25.54
N VAL A 129 -9.72 -66.64 24.75
CA VAL A 129 -10.64 -65.53 25.03
C VAL A 129 -12.09 -65.99 25.11
N LEU A 130 -12.54 -66.83 24.16
CA LEU A 130 -13.91 -67.36 24.16
C LEU A 130 -14.17 -68.25 25.38
N ASN A 131 -13.18 -69.04 25.81
CA ASN A 131 -13.29 -69.81 27.04
C ASN A 131 -13.41 -68.89 28.27
N GLN A 132 -12.66 -67.78 28.32
CA GLN A 132 -12.80 -66.79 29.40
C GLN A 132 -14.18 -66.13 29.43
N MET A 133 -14.81 -65.97 28.27
CA MET A 133 -16.17 -65.48 28.14
C MET A 133 -17.25 -66.54 28.45
N GLY A 134 -16.88 -67.77 28.79
CA GLY A 134 -17.80 -68.89 29.03
C GLY A 134 -18.36 -69.53 27.76
N LEU A 135 -17.88 -69.14 26.57
CA LEU A 135 -18.33 -69.63 25.25
C LEU A 135 -17.54 -70.87 24.83
N ARG A 136 -17.73 -71.98 25.55
CA ARG A 136 -16.90 -73.20 25.42
C ARG A 136 -16.98 -73.87 24.06
N ASP A 137 -18.17 -74.04 23.49
CA ASP A 137 -18.33 -74.71 22.20
C ASP A 137 -17.59 -73.94 21.09
N SER A 138 -17.69 -72.61 21.13
CA SER A 138 -16.95 -71.71 20.25
C SER A 138 -15.44 -71.82 20.49
N ALA A 139 -14.99 -71.93 21.75
CA ALA A 139 -13.57 -72.11 22.05
C ALA A 139 -13.03 -73.43 21.49
N LEU A 140 -13.75 -74.55 21.67
CA LEU A 140 -13.38 -75.86 21.12
C LEU A 140 -13.35 -75.86 19.59
N LEU A 141 -14.28 -75.15 18.94
CA LEU A 141 -14.26 -74.97 17.50
C LEU A 141 -12.96 -74.31 17.02
N TYR A 142 -12.48 -73.27 17.71
CA TYR A 142 -11.22 -72.60 17.34
C TYR A 142 -9.99 -73.46 17.64
N ILE A 143 -10.00 -74.29 18.69
CA ILE A 143 -8.97 -75.32 18.90
C ILE A 143 -8.91 -76.28 17.71
N LYS A 144 -10.06 -76.79 17.27
CA LYS A 144 -10.13 -77.68 16.10
C LYS A 144 -9.59 -77.01 14.82
N LYS A 145 -9.83 -75.70 14.66
CA LYS A 145 -9.24 -74.91 13.56
C LYS A 145 -7.73 -74.78 13.67
N ALA A 146 -7.18 -74.59 14.88
CA ALA A 146 -5.73 -74.53 15.11
C ALA A 146 -5.06 -75.89 14.81
N GLU A 147 -5.69 -76.99 15.22
CA GLU A 147 -5.21 -78.35 14.98
C GLU A 147 -5.10 -78.73 13.51
N ALA A 148 -5.96 -78.19 12.65
CA ALA A 148 -5.92 -78.43 11.21
C ALA A 148 -4.59 -77.99 10.56
N PHE A 149 -3.78 -77.19 11.25
CA PHE A 149 -2.44 -76.81 10.79
C PHE A 149 -1.33 -77.76 11.25
N SER A 150 -1.58 -78.73 12.13
CA SER A 150 -0.58 -79.74 12.51
C SER A 150 -0.30 -80.70 11.34
N PRO A 151 0.95 -81.14 11.11
CA PRO A 151 2.18 -80.86 11.88
C PRO A 151 2.98 -79.66 11.37
N ARG A 152 2.38 -78.77 10.55
CA ARG A 152 3.08 -77.65 9.89
C ARG A 152 3.31 -76.46 10.81
N ILE A 153 2.88 -76.53 12.06
CA ILE A 153 3.01 -75.48 13.08
C ILE A 153 4.17 -75.78 14.04
N ARG A 154 4.55 -74.78 14.85
CA ARG A 154 5.67 -74.95 15.78
C ARG A 154 5.27 -75.89 16.93
N LYS A 155 6.24 -76.55 17.55
CA LYS A 155 6.01 -77.51 18.64
C LYS A 155 5.38 -76.86 19.89
N ASP A 156 5.75 -75.62 20.21
CA ASP A 156 5.10 -74.81 21.26
C ASP A 156 3.61 -74.58 20.99
N GLN A 157 3.22 -74.41 19.72
CA GLN A 157 1.81 -74.24 19.33
C GLN A 157 1.04 -75.55 19.50
N GLU A 158 1.62 -76.69 19.13
CA GLU A 158 1.00 -78.01 19.35
C GLU A 158 0.84 -78.34 20.84
N GLU A 159 1.78 -77.92 21.67
CA GLU A 159 1.67 -78.01 23.13
C GLU A 159 0.56 -77.10 23.67
N SER A 160 0.52 -75.85 23.22
CA SER A 160 -0.52 -74.87 23.60
C SER A 160 -1.93 -75.35 23.22
N ILE A 161 -2.10 -75.98 22.06
CA ILE A 161 -3.36 -76.59 21.63
C ILE A 161 -3.83 -77.62 22.67
N ARG A 162 -2.94 -78.53 23.08
CA ARG A 162 -3.26 -79.58 24.06
C ARG A 162 -3.60 -78.97 25.41
N GLU A 163 -2.81 -78.00 25.85
CA GLU A 163 -3.02 -77.34 27.13
C GLU A 163 -4.35 -76.60 27.17
N ILE A 164 -4.62 -75.72 26.19
CA ILE A 164 -5.87 -74.95 26.14
C ILE A 164 -7.08 -75.87 26.00
N ARG A 165 -7.01 -76.93 25.17
CA ARG A 165 -8.06 -77.96 25.10
C ARG A 165 -8.38 -78.52 26.49
N THR A 166 -7.36 -78.99 27.22
CA THR A 166 -7.59 -79.59 28.54
C THR A 166 -8.18 -78.60 29.54
N ARG A 167 -7.80 -77.31 29.48
CA ARG A 167 -8.39 -76.28 30.34
C ARG A 167 -9.87 -76.06 30.02
N ILE A 168 -10.23 -76.00 28.73
CA ILE A 168 -11.62 -75.84 28.28
C ILE A 168 -12.46 -77.05 28.75
N GLU A 169 -11.96 -78.26 28.53
CA GLU A 169 -12.63 -79.52 28.94
C GLU A 169 -12.78 -79.62 30.46
N LYS A 170 -11.78 -79.17 31.23
CA LYS A 170 -11.81 -79.12 32.70
C LYS A 170 -12.59 -77.93 33.26
N HIS A 171 -13.27 -77.16 32.41
CA HIS A 171 -14.12 -76.04 32.83
C HIS A 171 -13.34 -74.93 33.56
N GLN A 172 -12.03 -74.83 33.32
CA GLN A 172 -11.17 -73.85 33.97
C GLN A 172 -11.27 -72.49 33.27
N ILE A 173 -11.62 -71.46 34.04
CA ILE A 173 -11.66 -70.06 33.62
C ILE A 173 -10.61 -69.32 34.46
N LEU A 174 -9.73 -68.53 33.83
CA LEU A 174 -8.90 -67.57 34.57
C LEU A 174 -9.79 -66.36 34.85
N SER A 175 -10.21 -66.21 36.10
CA SER A 175 -11.04 -65.06 36.50
C SER A 175 -10.26 -63.75 36.30
N VAL A 176 -10.52 -63.05 35.19
CA VAL A 176 -10.16 -61.63 35.03
C VAL A 176 -11.41 -60.82 35.36
N SER A 177 -11.28 -59.85 36.27
CA SER A 177 -12.41 -59.06 36.76
C SER A 177 -13.11 -58.32 35.61
N PRO A 178 -14.43 -58.48 35.41
CA PRO A 178 -15.17 -57.81 34.33
C PRO A 178 -15.19 -56.28 34.46
N GLU A 179 -14.96 -55.75 35.66
CA GLU A 179 -14.81 -54.30 35.92
C GLU A 179 -13.63 -53.69 35.16
N LYS A 180 -12.57 -54.49 34.91
CA LYS A 180 -11.40 -54.03 34.15
C LYS A 180 -11.73 -53.75 32.69
N ASP A 181 -12.63 -54.52 32.06
CA ASP A 181 -13.00 -54.34 30.65
C ASP A 181 -13.52 -52.90 30.38
N ILE A 182 -14.47 -52.45 31.21
CA ILE A 182 -15.05 -51.10 31.13
C ILE A 182 -13.97 -50.04 31.37
N GLU A 183 -13.10 -50.24 32.35
CA GLU A 183 -12.04 -49.28 32.67
C GLU A 183 -11.03 -49.14 31.52
N ILE A 184 -10.66 -50.23 30.86
CA ILE A 184 -9.68 -50.23 29.76
C ILE A 184 -10.24 -49.56 28.52
N VAL A 185 -11.48 -49.88 28.14
CA VAL A 185 -12.15 -49.23 27.01
C VAL A 185 -12.22 -47.73 27.28
N GLN A 186 -12.61 -47.31 28.48
CA GLN A 186 -12.59 -45.90 28.86
C GLN A 186 -11.19 -45.28 28.82
N ILE A 187 -10.12 -46.00 29.20
CA ILE A 187 -8.74 -45.51 29.12
C ILE A 187 -8.33 -45.30 27.65
N GLN A 188 -8.70 -46.20 26.74
CA GLN A 188 -8.41 -46.09 25.32
C GLN A 188 -9.22 -44.97 24.67
N ASP A 189 -10.51 -44.84 24.98
CA ASP A 189 -11.35 -43.74 24.50
C ASP A 189 -10.85 -42.38 24.99
N ARG A 190 -10.49 -42.27 26.28
CA ARG A 190 -9.89 -41.05 26.84
C ARG A 190 -8.58 -40.69 26.14
N TYR A 191 -7.79 -41.68 25.73
CA TYR A 191 -6.58 -41.43 24.96
C TYR A 191 -6.88 -40.92 23.56
N GLU A 192 -7.84 -41.51 22.85
CA GLU A 192 -8.25 -41.07 21.52
C GLU A 192 -8.80 -39.64 21.55
N VAL A 193 -9.65 -39.32 22.53
CA VAL A 193 -10.17 -37.96 22.78
C VAL A 193 -9.04 -36.98 23.13
N ALA A 194 -8.14 -37.34 24.05
CA ALA A 194 -7.02 -36.48 24.43
C ALA A 194 -6.07 -36.21 23.26
N LEU A 195 -5.87 -37.21 22.39
CA LEU A 195 -5.07 -37.04 21.19
C LEU A 195 -5.76 -36.12 20.18
N ALA A 196 -7.07 -36.28 19.97
CA ALA A 196 -7.86 -35.41 19.10
C ALA A 196 -7.80 -33.95 19.60
N GLN A 197 -7.92 -33.72 20.91
CA GLN A 197 -7.77 -32.41 21.52
C GLN A 197 -6.37 -31.81 21.30
N ARG A 198 -5.31 -32.59 21.46
CA ARG A 198 -3.93 -32.12 21.19
C ARG A 198 -3.74 -31.71 19.73
N LYS A 199 -4.29 -32.47 18.78
CA LYS A 199 -4.25 -32.13 17.35
C LYS A 199 -5.02 -30.83 17.07
N ALA A 200 -6.19 -30.66 17.67
CA ALA A 200 -6.97 -29.43 17.54
C ALA A 200 -6.22 -28.21 18.10
N LEU A 201 -5.58 -28.35 19.27
CA LEU A 201 -4.74 -27.30 19.87
C LEU A 201 -3.52 -26.95 19.00
N GLN A 202 -2.85 -27.96 18.43
CA GLN A 202 -1.73 -27.73 17.50
C GLN A 202 -2.17 -26.97 16.26
N LEU A 203 -3.33 -27.31 15.70
CA LEU A 203 -3.90 -26.61 14.55
C LEU A 203 -4.23 -25.15 14.91
N GLN A 204 -4.84 -24.91 16.07
CA GLN A 204 -5.14 -23.56 16.55
C GLN A 204 -3.85 -22.72 16.74
N LEU A 205 -2.81 -23.30 17.33
CA LEU A 205 -1.50 -22.66 17.48
C LEU A 205 -0.89 -22.32 16.12
N TYR A 206 -0.96 -23.24 15.16
CA TYR A 206 -0.45 -23.02 13.81
C TYR A 206 -1.17 -21.86 13.10
N ILE A 207 -2.51 -21.81 13.19
CA ILE A 207 -3.32 -20.72 12.65
C ILE A 207 -2.96 -19.39 13.33
N ALA A 208 -2.76 -19.37 14.65
CA ALA A 208 -2.35 -18.17 15.37
C ALA A 208 -0.98 -17.66 14.93
N TYR A 209 0.01 -18.55 14.72
CA TYR A 209 1.31 -18.16 14.18
C TYR A 209 1.23 -17.59 12.76
N LEU A 210 0.38 -18.17 11.91
CA LEU A 210 0.13 -17.66 10.56
C LEU A 210 -0.46 -16.23 10.60
N LEU A 211 -1.40 -15.97 11.50
CA LEU A 211 -1.98 -14.64 11.69
C LEU A 211 -0.93 -13.62 12.17
N LEU A 212 -0.09 -14.00 13.14
CA LEU A 212 0.99 -13.14 13.62
C LEU A 212 2.00 -12.80 12.51
N LEU A 213 2.36 -13.78 11.68
CA LEU A 213 3.22 -13.56 10.52
C LEU A 213 2.58 -12.60 9.53
N LEU A 214 1.28 -12.74 9.26
CA LEU A 214 0.55 -11.87 8.33
C LEU A 214 0.48 -10.42 8.86
N ILE A 215 0.30 -10.23 10.17
CA ILE A 215 0.37 -8.91 10.82
C ILE A 215 1.79 -8.32 10.72
N ALA A 216 2.84 -9.12 10.96
CA ALA A 216 4.21 -8.64 10.84
C ALA A 216 4.54 -8.19 9.40
N VAL A 217 4.08 -8.93 8.40
CA VAL A 217 4.24 -8.58 6.97
C VAL A 217 3.49 -7.29 6.64
N SER A 218 2.25 -7.12 7.10
CA SER A 218 1.47 -5.91 6.83
C SER A 218 2.11 -4.66 7.45
N ILE A 219 2.60 -4.76 8.69
CA ILE A 219 3.38 -3.68 9.34
C ILE A 219 4.63 -3.37 8.53
N GLY A 220 5.37 -4.38 8.08
CA GLY A 220 6.56 -4.22 7.23
C GLY A 220 6.25 -3.45 5.94
N ILE A 221 5.16 -3.79 5.26
CA ILE A 221 4.70 -3.10 4.03
C ILE A 221 4.36 -1.63 4.33
N ILE A 222 3.63 -1.35 5.42
CA ILE A 222 3.24 0.01 5.80
C ILE A 222 4.48 0.88 6.08
N VAL A 223 5.45 0.35 6.83
CA VAL A 223 6.70 1.06 7.15
C VAL A 223 7.52 1.32 5.89
N TRP A 224 7.66 0.32 5.02
CA TRP A 224 8.35 0.46 3.74
C TRP A 224 7.68 1.53 2.86
N PHE A 225 6.36 1.49 2.74
CA PHE A 225 5.59 2.44 1.94
C PHE A 225 5.75 3.87 2.46
N ARG A 226 5.63 4.09 3.77
CA ARG A 226 5.87 5.41 4.39
C ARG A 226 7.29 5.90 4.10
N ARG A 227 8.30 5.04 4.27
CA ARG A 227 9.70 5.39 3.99
C ARG A 227 9.90 5.78 2.52
N ARG A 228 9.29 5.03 1.60
CA ARG A 228 9.34 5.30 0.17
C ARG A 228 8.69 6.65 -0.18
N MET A 229 7.51 6.95 0.38
CA MET A 229 6.81 8.22 0.20
C MET A 229 7.63 9.41 0.73
N HIS A 230 8.23 9.28 1.91
CA HIS A 230 9.10 10.32 2.46
C HIS A 230 10.35 10.57 1.61
N GLN A 231 10.91 9.53 0.99
CA GLN A 231 12.03 9.71 0.05
C GLN A 231 11.60 10.46 -1.21
N GLN A 232 10.46 10.09 -1.81
CA GLN A 232 9.93 10.78 -2.98
C GLN A 232 9.62 12.26 -2.68
N LEU A 233 8.98 12.54 -1.54
CA LEU A 233 8.67 13.92 -1.14
C LEU A 233 9.93 14.78 -0.98
N ARG A 234 11.00 14.24 -0.40
CA ARG A 234 12.28 14.96 -0.28
C ARG A 234 12.88 15.28 -1.64
N PHE A 235 12.85 14.34 -2.57
CA PHE A 235 13.33 14.54 -3.93
C PHE A 235 12.57 15.66 -4.66
N TYR A 236 11.23 15.66 -4.59
CA TYR A 236 10.41 16.72 -5.19
C TYR A 236 10.67 18.09 -4.57
N ARG A 237 10.86 18.18 -3.25
CA ARG A 237 11.21 19.45 -2.59
C ARG A 237 12.58 19.97 -3.03
N GLN A 238 13.57 19.09 -3.20
CA GLN A 238 14.88 19.48 -3.71
C GLN A 238 14.78 20.04 -5.13
N GLN A 239 14.04 19.37 -6.02
CA GLN A 239 13.80 19.88 -7.37
C GLN A 239 13.11 21.25 -7.35
N GLN A 240 12.10 21.44 -6.48
CA GLN A 240 11.45 22.74 -6.33
C GLN A 240 12.45 23.83 -5.90
N GLN A 241 13.27 23.57 -4.89
CA GLN A 241 14.28 24.53 -4.42
C GLN A 241 15.31 24.85 -5.51
N GLU A 242 15.78 23.87 -6.28
CA GLU A 242 16.69 24.09 -7.40
C GLU A 242 16.04 24.96 -8.49
N THR A 243 14.78 24.70 -8.83
CA THR A 243 14.05 25.51 -9.81
C THR A 243 13.85 26.94 -9.34
N GLU A 244 13.50 27.16 -8.07
CA GLU A 244 13.35 28.49 -7.48
C GLU A 244 14.66 29.26 -7.50
N GLN A 245 15.77 28.62 -7.10
CA GLN A 245 17.10 29.24 -7.14
C GLN A 245 17.52 29.59 -8.57
N ASN A 246 17.23 28.72 -9.54
CA ASN A 246 17.53 28.99 -10.94
C ASN A 246 16.73 30.19 -11.47
N ILE A 247 15.43 30.24 -11.18
CA ILE A 247 14.57 31.40 -11.53
C ILE A 247 15.13 32.69 -10.91
N GLN A 248 15.51 32.67 -9.63
CA GLN A 248 16.10 33.84 -8.97
C GLN A 248 17.42 34.27 -9.60
N ARG A 249 18.29 33.33 -10.01
CA ARG A 249 19.53 33.65 -10.72
C ARG A 249 19.26 34.31 -12.06
N ILE A 250 18.31 33.77 -12.84
CA ILE A 250 17.92 34.33 -14.14
C ILE A 250 17.35 35.74 -13.98
N LEU A 251 16.50 35.96 -12.96
CA LEU A 251 15.96 37.29 -12.67
C LEU A 251 17.08 38.29 -12.34
N ARG A 252 18.01 37.94 -11.44
CA ARG A 252 19.15 38.80 -11.11
C ARG A 252 20.02 39.12 -12.32
N GLN A 253 20.28 38.14 -13.19
CA GLN A 253 21.02 38.38 -14.44
C GLN A 253 20.30 39.38 -15.34
N LYS A 254 18.97 39.28 -15.46
CA LYS A 254 18.18 40.24 -16.24
C LYS A 254 18.19 41.63 -15.62
N ASP A 255 18.08 41.74 -14.29
CA ASP A 255 18.16 43.02 -13.58
C ASP A 255 19.53 43.69 -13.82
N THR A 256 20.64 42.92 -13.73
CA THR A 256 21.97 43.46 -14.04
C THR A 256 22.09 43.96 -15.48
N THR A 257 21.50 43.25 -16.45
CA THR A 257 21.48 43.71 -17.85
C THR A 257 20.65 44.99 -18.02
N ILE A 258 19.53 45.12 -17.30
CA ILE A 258 18.71 46.34 -17.32
C ILE A 258 19.50 47.53 -16.75
N ASP A 259 20.22 47.32 -15.66
CA ASP A 259 21.06 48.37 -15.06
C ASP A 259 22.21 48.78 -15.98
N GLU A 260 22.87 47.83 -16.66
CA GLU A 260 23.90 48.10 -17.68
C GLU A 260 23.32 48.89 -18.86
N MET A 261 22.16 48.49 -19.38
CA MET A 261 21.47 49.21 -20.46
C MET A 261 21.06 50.61 -20.04
N LYS A 262 20.62 50.79 -18.79
CA LYS A 262 20.28 52.09 -18.23
C LYS A 262 21.51 52.99 -18.13
N ALA A 263 22.65 52.47 -17.71
CA ALA A 263 23.91 53.21 -17.66
C ALA A 263 24.35 53.68 -19.05
N ASP A 264 24.27 52.84 -20.09
CA ASP A 264 24.56 53.24 -21.48
C ASP A 264 23.61 54.35 -21.99
N ILE A 265 22.32 54.26 -21.63
CA ILE A 265 21.35 55.31 -21.97
C ILE A 265 21.67 56.61 -21.24
N ASP A 266 21.95 56.56 -19.94
CA ASP A 266 22.29 57.75 -19.14
C ASP A 266 23.59 58.41 -19.65
N GLU A 267 24.59 57.61 -20.04
CA GLU A 267 25.82 58.09 -20.69
C GLU A 267 25.51 58.80 -22.01
N LYS A 268 24.69 58.19 -22.89
CA LYS A 268 24.29 58.82 -24.16
C LYS A 268 23.44 60.07 -23.98
N ILE A 269 22.58 60.11 -22.96
CA ILE A 269 21.85 61.33 -22.58
C ILE A 269 22.85 62.42 -22.17
N HIS A 270 23.87 62.06 -21.38
CA HIS A 270 24.89 63.01 -20.97
C HIS A 270 25.73 63.51 -22.16
N GLU A 271 26.12 62.64 -23.08
CA GLU A 271 26.78 63.04 -24.33
C GLU A 271 25.89 63.97 -25.17
N LEU A 272 24.59 63.68 -25.27
CA LEU A 272 23.62 64.56 -25.95
C LEU A 272 23.52 65.94 -25.27
N GLU A 273 23.55 66.00 -23.94
CA GLU A 273 23.57 67.27 -23.20
C GLU A 273 24.86 68.04 -23.44
N GLN A 274 26.01 67.37 -23.46
CA GLN A 274 27.30 68.00 -23.77
C GLN A 274 27.34 68.51 -25.21
N LEU A 275 26.80 67.75 -26.17
CA LEU A 275 26.65 68.19 -27.57
C LEU A 275 25.72 69.41 -27.65
N LYS A 276 24.61 69.41 -26.91
CA LYS A 276 23.66 70.54 -26.82
C LYS A 276 24.31 71.80 -26.21
N GLN A 277 25.24 71.65 -25.27
CA GLN A 277 26.03 72.76 -24.72
C GLN A 277 27.12 73.27 -25.68
N LYS A 278 27.66 72.40 -26.55
CA LYS A 278 28.66 72.77 -27.58
C LYS A 278 28.04 73.44 -28.82
N ILE A 279 26.72 73.47 -28.94
CA ILE A 279 26.05 74.30 -29.94
C ILE A 279 26.22 75.77 -29.51
N PRO A 280 26.90 76.62 -30.30
CA PRO A 280 27.06 78.03 -29.95
C PRO A 280 25.68 78.67 -29.78
N ALA A 281 25.53 79.47 -28.73
CA ALA A 281 24.32 80.20 -28.39
C ALA A 281 23.92 81.16 -29.54
N HIS A 282 23.21 80.63 -30.54
CA HIS A 282 22.57 81.41 -31.58
C HIS A 282 21.08 81.04 -31.63
N LYS A 283 20.27 81.96 -31.12
CA LYS A 283 18.80 81.98 -31.11
C LYS A 283 18.13 80.72 -30.54
N ARG A 284 18.01 80.71 -29.22
CA ARG A 284 16.84 80.10 -28.56
C ARG A 284 15.60 80.86 -29.06
N ASN A 285 14.88 80.29 -30.02
CA ASN A 285 13.68 80.89 -30.61
C ASN A 285 12.54 80.91 -29.57
N GLU A 286 12.43 81.99 -28.79
CA GLU A 286 11.21 82.32 -28.04
C GLU A 286 9.97 82.37 -28.96
N LYS A 287 10.15 82.71 -30.24
CA LYS A 287 9.08 82.71 -31.25
C LYS A 287 8.48 81.32 -31.58
N THR A 288 9.17 80.21 -31.33
CA THR A 288 8.65 78.87 -31.68
C THR A 288 7.78 78.27 -30.58
N SER A 289 8.06 78.57 -29.31
CA SER A 289 7.22 78.12 -28.18
C SER A 289 5.87 78.84 -28.17
N GLU A 290 5.86 80.17 -28.33
CA GLU A 290 4.62 80.95 -28.45
C GLU A 290 3.78 80.49 -29.67
N SER A 291 4.44 80.09 -30.77
CA SER A 291 3.75 79.56 -31.96
C SER A 291 3.08 78.21 -31.72
N ILE A 292 3.68 77.29 -30.96
CA ILE A 292 3.09 75.98 -30.69
C ILE A 292 1.90 76.11 -29.75
N ASP A 293 2.00 76.93 -28.70
CA ASP A 293 0.91 77.16 -27.76
C ASP A 293 -0.29 77.88 -28.43
N GLN A 294 -0.03 78.82 -29.35
CA GLN A 294 -1.09 79.44 -30.14
C GLN A 294 -1.75 78.46 -31.11
N ILE A 295 -0.99 77.59 -31.78
CA ILE A 295 -1.57 76.56 -32.66
C ILE A 295 -2.45 75.60 -31.85
N LYS A 296 -1.97 75.12 -30.69
CA LYS A 296 -2.74 74.25 -29.81
C LYS A 296 -4.03 74.91 -29.36
N LEU A 297 -3.97 76.17 -28.89
CA LEU A 297 -5.16 76.92 -28.49
C LEU A 297 -6.16 77.08 -29.65
N GLY A 298 -5.67 77.32 -30.88
CA GLY A 298 -6.51 77.39 -32.07
C GLY A 298 -7.23 76.07 -32.34
N VAL A 299 -6.51 74.95 -32.29
CA VAL A 299 -7.06 73.60 -32.53
C VAL A 299 -8.08 73.23 -31.46
N ASP A 300 -7.78 73.47 -30.18
CA ASP A 300 -8.69 73.21 -29.06
C ASP A 300 -9.96 74.07 -29.19
N THR A 301 -9.82 75.33 -29.59
CA THR A 301 -10.95 76.24 -29.84
C THR A 301 -11.84 75.72 -30.98
N LEU A 302 -11.24 75.31 -32.11
CA LEU A 302 -11.99 74.76 -33.25
C LEU A 302 -12.73 73.48 -32.85
N TYR A 303 -12.07 72.58 -32.12
CA TYR A 303 -12.67 71.33 -31.64
C TYR A 303 -13.87 71.60 -30.74
N SER A 304 -13.76 72.53 -29.78
CA SER A 304 -14.88 72.91 -28.91
C SER A 304 -16.05 73.55 -29.66
N ILE A 305 -15.78 74.36 -30.69
CA ILE A 305 -16.85 74.91 -31.55
C ILE A 305 -17.60 73.79 -32.28
N LEU A 306 -16.88 72.85 -32.90
CA LEU A 306 -17.47 71.76 -33.68
C LEU A 306 -18.22 70.75 -32.81
N LYS A 307 -17.76 70.52 -31.57
CA LYS A 307 -18.41 69.62 -30.61
C LYS A 307 -19.62 70.27 -29.92
N GLY A 308 -19.76 71.59 -29.98
CA GLY A 308 -20.84 72.32 -29.33
C GLY A 308 -20.61 72.56 -27.83
N ASP A 309 -19.34 72.64 -27.40
CA ASP A 309 -19.00 72.98 -26.02
C ASP A 309 -19.37 74.44 -25.67
N ASN A 310 -19.28 74.80 -24.40
CA ASN A 310 -19.61 76.15 -23.92
C ASN A 310 -18.59 77.19 -24.43
N LEU A 311 -19.05 78.10 -25.30
CA LEU A 311 -18.27 79.17 -25.92
C LEU A 311 -18.38 80.51 -25.17
N SER A 312 -19.15 80.59 -24.08
CA SER A 312 -19.45 81.86 -23.38
C SER A 312 -18.22 82.56 -22.81
N GLN A 313 -17.17 81.80 -22.49
CA GLN A 313 -15.91 82.29 -21.92
C GLN A 313 -14.84 82.59 -22.99
N MET A 314 -15.09 82.24 -24.25
CA MET A 314 -14.13 82.44 -25.34
C MET A 314 -14.26 83.87 -25.90
N GLY A 315 -13.12 84.50 -26.16
CA GLY A 315 -13.03 85.89 -26.56
C GLY A 315 -12.00 86.13 -27.67
N LYS A 316 -11.33 87.28 -27.58
CA LYS A 316 -10.42 87.77 -28.63
C LYS A 316 -9.17 86.89 -28.79
N ARG A 317 -8.69 86.28 -27.70
CA ARG A 317 -7.51 85.42 -27.70
C ARG A 317 -7.77 84.14 -28.50
N GLU A 318 -8.91 83.50 -28.25
CA GLU A 318 -9.38 82.31 -28.94
C GLU A 318 -9.69 82.62 -30.41
N GLN A 319 -10.32 83.78 -30.69
CA GLN A 319 -10.53 84.25 -32.06
C GLN A 319 -9.21 84.39 -32.83
N GLN A 320 -8.17 84.99 -32.22
CA GLN A 320 -6.87 85.17 -32.87
C GLN A 320 -6.16 83.84 -33.12
N ALA A 321 -6.14 82.95 -32.13
CA ALA A 321 -5.54 81.62 -32.26
C ALA A 321 -6.25 80.78 -33.33
N LEU A 322 -7.59 80.85 -33.37
CA LEU A 322 -8.41 80.20 -34.38
C LEU A 322 -8.10 80.75 -35.78
N ASN A 323 -8.13 82.07 -35.96
CA ASN A 323 -7.85 82.70 -37.25
C ASN A 323 -6.44 82.40 -37.79
N ALA A 324 -5.48 82.08 -36.91
CA ALA A 324 -4.14 81.64 -37.30
C ALA A 324 -4.11 80.21 -37.85
N ILE A 325 -5.01 79.33 -37.42
CA ILE A 325 -5.05 77.93 -37.86
C ILE A 325 -6.07 77.65 -38.97
N ILE A 326 -7.13 78.46 -39.11
CA ILE A 326 -8.16 78.21 -40.15
C ILE A 326 -7.58 78.16 -41.57
N PRO A 327 -6.59 78.99 -41.99
CA PRO A 327 -6.05 78.90 -43.35
C PRO A 327 -5.46 77.53 -43.73
N SER A 328 -5.00 76.74 -42.76
CA SER A 328 -4.52 75.36 -43.01
C SER A 328 -5.62 74.30 -42.95
N TYR A 329 -6.79 74.65 -42.39
CA TYR A 329 -7.96 73.77 -42.29
C TYR A 329 -8.94 73.99 -43.45
N ASP A 330 -9.32 75.25 -43.71
CA ASP A 330 -10.25 75.67 -44.75
C ASP A 330 -9.91 77.09 -45.22
N TYR A 331 -9.39 77.18 -46.45
CA TYR A 331 -8.93 78.43 -47.05
C TYR A 331 -10.08 79.41 -47.34
N GLU A 332 -11.23 78.92 -47.80
CA GLU A 332 -12.39 79.77 -48.13
C GLU A 332 -13.00 80.36 -46.85
N LEU A 333 -13.09 79.53 -45.80
CA LEU A 333 -13.50 79.98 -44.47
C LEU A 333 -12.53 81.02 -43.91
N ALA A 334 -11.21 80.80 -44.03
CA ALA A 334 -10.20 81.78 -43.62
C ALA A 334 -10.36 83.11 -44.35
N TYR A 335 -10.60 83.07 -45.66
CA TYR A 335 -10.76 84.28 -46.47
C TYR A 335 -11.89 85.16 -45.95
N VAL A 336 -13.02 84.57 -45.56
CA VAL A 336 -14.16 85.30 -44.98
C VAL A 336 -13.85 85.79 -43.56
N LEU A 337 -13.33 84.93 -42.68
CA LEU A 337 -13.10 85.26 -41.28
C LEU A 337 -12.02 86.32 -41.07
N ASN A 338 -10.99 86.33 -41.91
CA ASN A 338 -9.89 87.29 -41.86
C ASN A 338 -10.12 88.53 -42.73
N ASN A 339 -11.29 88.67 -43.36
CA ASN A 339 -11.59 89.84 -44.18
C ASN A 339 -11.77 91.09 -43.29
N PRO A 340 -10.88 92.11 -43.41
CA PRO A 340 -10.98 93.30 -42.58
C PRO A 340 -12.26 94.11 -42.83
N ARG A 341 -12.93 93.94 -43.99
CA ARG A 341 -14.20 94.61 -44.29
C ARG A 341 -15.35 94.14 -43.40
N TYR A 342 -15.33 92.88 -42.97
CA TYR A 342 -16.42 92.33 -42.13
C TYR A 342 -16.18 92.60 -40.64
N ALA A 343 -14.93 92.63 -40.20
CA ALA A 343 -14.54 92.91 -38.82
C ALA A 343 -15.41 92.15 -37.80
N PHE A 344 -15.49 90.82 -37.93
CA PHE A 344 -16.27 89.99 -37.04
C PHE A 344 -15.74 90.05 -35.60
N THR A 345 -16.67 90.14 -34.64
CA THR A 345 -16.38 89.92 -33.21
C THR A 345 -16.12 88.42 -32.95
N PRO A 346 -15.57 88.03 -31.78
CA PRO A 346 -15.37 86.63 -31.44
C PRO A 346 -16.65 85.79 -31.61
N LYS A 347 -17.78 86.29 -31.09
CA LYS A 347 -19.07 85.59 -31.20
C LYS A 347 -19.56 85.45 -32.64
N GLU A 348 -19.35 86.47 -33.48
CA GLU A 348 -19.71 86.38 -34.91
C GLU A 348 -18.79 85.42 -35.66
N THR A 349 -17.50 85.37 -35.31
CA THR A 349 -16.52 84.43 -35.89
C THR A 349 -16.91 82.99 -35.56
N PHE A 350 -17.15 82.69 -34.28
CA PHE A 350 -17.56 81.35 -33.86
C PHE A 350 -18.93 80.99 -34.46
N TYR A 351 -19.89 81.93 -34.48
CA TYR A 351 -21.19 81.72 -35.13
C TYR A 351 -21.04 81.35 -36.61
N TYR A 352 -20.18 82.06 -37.35
CA TYR A 352 -19.96 81.80 -38.77
C TYR A 352 -19.38 80.40 -39.01
N ILE A 353 -18.39 79.98 -38.19
CA ILE A 353 -17.81 78.64 -38.27
C ILE A 353 -18.88 77.57 -37.97
N MET A 354 -19.70 77.78 -36.94
CA MET A 354 -20.81 76.87 -36.61
C MET A 354 -21.83 76.79 -37.76
N GLU A 355 -22.14 77.91 -38.42
CA GLU A 355 -23.05 77.95 -39.58
C GLU A 355 -22.49 77.16 -40.77
N GLN A 356 -21.20 77.32 -41.09
CA GLN A 356 -20.56 76.57 -42.19
C GLN A 356 -20.49 75.07 -41.92
N ASN A 357 -20.43 74.66 -40.65
CA ASN A 357 -20.39 73.26 -40.24
C ASN A 357 -21.79 72.66 -39.96
N GLY A 358 -22.86 73.33 -40.37
CA GLY A 358 -24.23 72.80 -40.30
C GLY A 358 -24.82 72.70 -38.88
N ILE A 359 -24.22 73.38 -37.90
CA ILE A 359 -24.70 73.37 -36.51
C ILE A 359 -26.02 74.16 -36.40
N THR A 360 -27.03 73.59 -35.74
CA THR A 360 -28.37 74.19 -35.68
C THR A 360 -28.42 75.42 -34.78
N ASP A 361 -29.40 76.31 -34.99
CA ASP A 361 -29.55 77.51 -34.15
C ASP A 361 -29.85 77.18 -32.67
N GLU A 362 -30.44 76.01 -32.39
CA GLU A 362 -30.63 75.49 -31.02
C GLU A 362 -29.30 75.10 -30.39
N GLN A 363 -28.44 74.39 -31.13
CA GLN A 363 -27.10 74.02 -30.65
C GLN A 363 -26.22 75.27 -30.45
N LYS A 364 -26.33 76.28 -31.32
CA LYS A 364 -25.68 77.58 -31.14
C LYS A 364 -26.14 78.28 -29.87
N ALA A 365 -27.45 78.27 -29.58
CA ALA A 365 -27.99 78.88 -28.36
C ALA A 365 -27.40 78.23 -27.10
N THR A 366 -27.30 76.90 -27.08
CA THR A 366 -26.67 76.12 -26.02
C THR A 366 -25.19 76.44 -25.88
N ALA A 367 -24.43 76.39 -26.98
CA ALA A 367 -22.99 76.66 -26.97
C ALA A 367 -22.66 78.09 -26.50
N PHE A 368 -23.42 79.10 -26.95
CA PHE A 368 -23.24 80.48 -26.49
C PHE A 368 -23.83 80.77 -25.10
N CYS A 369 -24.52 79.80 -24.49
CA CYS A 369 -25.27 79.97 -23.24
C CYS A 369 -26.20 81.21 -23.31
N CYS A 370 -26.97 81.34 -24.39
CA CYS A 370 -27.81 82.51 -24.64
C CYS A 370 -29.17 82.13 -25.24
N THR A 371 -30.12 83.07 -25.26
CA THR A 371 -31.46 82.83 -25.80
C THR A 371 -31.44 82.71 -27.33
N ALA A 372 -32.42 82.01 -27.91
CA ALA A 372 -32.59 81.94 -29.37
C ALA A 372 -32.71 83.33 -30.02
N GLN A 373 -33.26 84.32 -29.30
CA GLN A 373 -33.31 85.70 -29.76
C GLN A 373 -31.92 86.35 -29.85
N ALA A 374 -31.01 86.06 -28.91
CA ALA A 374 -29.63 86.52 -28.97
C ALA A 374 -28.85 85.90 -30.13
N VAL A 375 -29.07 84.61 -30.42
CA VAL A 375 -28.52 83.92 -31.60
C VAL A 375 -28.98 84.57 -32.90
N ARG A 376 -30.30 84.85 -33.02
CA ARG A 376 -30.86 85.59 -34.16
C ARG A 376 -30.25 86.99 -34.31
N SER A 377 -29.97 87.67 -33.18
CA SER A 377 -29.31 88.98 -33.17
C SER A 377 -27.87 88.90 -33.69
N ILE A 378 -27.09 87.87 -33.30
CA ILE A 378 -25.74 87.62 -33.84
C ILE A 378 -25.79 87.39 -35.35
N LYS A 379 -26.68 86.49 -35.81
CA LYS A 379 -26.90 86.21 -37.25
C LYS A 379 -27.20 87.48 -38.04
N SER A 380 -28.10 88.31 -37.53
CA SER A 380 -28.51 89.56 -38.18
C SER A 380 -27.36 90.57 -38.26
N ARG A 381 -26.60 90.78 -37.17
CA ARG A 381 -25.43 91.68 -37.16
C ARG A 381 -24.34 91.21 -38.11
N MET A 382 -24.05 89.91 -38.10
CA MET A 382 -23.07 89.29 -38.98
C MET A 382 -23.47 89.46 -40.45
N ARG A 383 -24.73 89.15 -40.83
CA ARG A 383 -25.22 89.34 -42.21
C ARG A 383 -25.15 90.81 -42.63
N LYS A 384 -25.54 91.74 -41.77
CA LYS A 384 -25.44 93.18 -42.05
C LYS A 384 -23.98 93.62 -42.33
N LYS A 385 -23.00 93.07 -41.62
CA LYS A 385 -21.57 93.32 -41.88
C LYS A 385 -21.13 92.77 -43.24
N MET A 386 -21.58 91.58 -43.61
CA MET A 386 -21.29 90.99 -44.91
C MET A 386 -21.93 91.78 -46.06
N GLU A 387 -23.20 92.15 -45.93
CA GLU A 387 -23.94 92.95 -46.92
C GLU A 387 -23.33 94.36 -47.10
N ASN A 388 -22.93 95.00 -46.00
CA ASN A 388 -22.27 96.32 -46.06
C ASN A 388 -20.87 96.25 -46.66
N GLY A 389 -20.10 95.18 -46.40
CA GLY A 389 -18.77 94.98 -46.96
C GLY A 389 -18.76 94.73 -48.47
N ILE A 390 -19.90 94.30 -49.05
CA ILE A 390 -20.09 94.13 -50.50
C ILE A 390 -20.43 95.46 -51.20
N LYS A 391 -20.97 96.46 -50.48
CA LYS A 391 -21.48 97.72 -51.05
C LYS A 391 -20.47 98.89 -51.05
N GLN A 392 -19.24 98.68 -50.58
CA GLN A 392 -18.16 99.67 -50.64
C GLN A 392 -17.02 99.11 -51.53
N PRO A 393 -16.67 99.76 -52.66
CA PRO A 393 -15.59 99.29 -53.54
C PRO A 393 -14.25 99.22 -52.81
#